data_AF-A0A9D2N6N5-F1
#
_entry.id   AF-A0A9D2N6N5-F1
#
_cell.length_a   1.000
_cell.length_b   1.000
_cell.length_c   1.000
_cell.angle_alpha   90.00
_cell.angle_beta   90.00
_cell.angle_gamma   90.00
#
_symmetry.space_group_name_H-M   'P 1'
#
loop_
_entity.id
_entity.type
_entity.pdbx_description
1 polymer ?
#
loop_
_entity_poly.entity_id
_entity_poly.type
_entity_poly.pdbx_seq_one_letter_code
_entity_poly.pdbx_strand_id
1 'polypeptide(L)'
;MDKVKKIINYISWIIILALAAGLLIRWGDIPESVIMHIGFGQISYGSKNMLLVLLAIEILLNIVFTLGYDVSFIREMRKTKQSAAAVGLMSAVLQIIAVTVIGFFILAAII
;
A
#
# COMPACT_ATOMS: atom_id res chain seq x y z
N MET A 1 1.19 14.50 -16.94
CA MET A 1 1.28 13.21 -16.22
C MET A 1 2.24 13.26 -15.05
N ASP A 2 3.46 13.78 -15.24
CA ASP A 2 4.47 13.83 -14.18
C ASP A 2 4.02 14.60 -12.93
N LYS A 3 3.28 15.71 -13.10
CA LYS A 3 2.68 16.44 -11.98
C LYS A 3 1.68 15.58 -11.19
N VAL A 4 0.81 14.85 -11.89
CA VAL A 4 -0.19 13.97 -11.25
C VAL A 4 0.49 12.81 -10.52
N LYS A 5 1.48 12.17 -11.15
CA LYS A 5 2.25 11.08 -10.52
C LYS A 5 2.99 11.57 -9.26
N LYS A 6 3.57 12.77 -9.30
CA LYS A 6 4.19 13.40 -8.11
C LYS A 6 3.18 13.60 -6.99
N ILE A 7 1.99 14.12 -7.29
CA ILE A 7 0.92 14.31 -6.30
C ILE A 7 0.55 12.97 -5.66
N ILE A 8 0.34 11.93 -6.47
CA ILE A 8 0.00 10.59 -5.98
C ILE A 8 1.10 10.05 -5.06
N ASN A 9 2.37 10.15 -5.47
CA ASN A 9 3.49 9.73 -4.62
C ASN A 9 3.50 10.45 -3.27
N TYR A 10 3.31 11.78 -3.25
CA TYR A 10 3.29 12.53 -2.00
C TYR A 10 2.12 12.12 -1.10
N ILE A 11 0.92 11.96 -1.67
CA ILE A 11 -0.26 11.52 -0.91
C ILE A 11 -0.04 10.12 -0.35
N SER A 12 0.49 9.18 -1.14
CA SER A 12 0.81 7.83 -0.67
C SER A 12 1.78 7.85 0.50
N TRP A 13 2.83 8.69 0.45
CA TRP A 13 3.76 8.83 1.57
C TRP A 13 3.11 9.44 2.82
N ILE A 14 2.24 10.44 2.66
CA ILE A 14 1.49 11.04 3.78
C ILE A 14 0.60 9.98 4.45
N ILE A 15 -0.11 9.16 3.67
CA ILE A 15 -0.95 8.08 4.20
C ILE A 15 -0.11 7.09 5.01
N ILE A 16 1.00 6.61 4.45
CA ILE A 16 1.90 5.66 5.12
C ILE A 16 2.46 6.24 6.42
N LEU A 17 2.87 7.51 6.42
CA LEU A 17 3.36 8.21 7.62
C LEU A 17 2.26 8.33 8.68
N ALA A 18 1.03 8.64 8.28
CA ALA A 18 -0.10 8.71 9.21
C ALA A 18 -0.43 7.35 9.82
N LEU A 19 -0.40 6.28 9.02
CA LEU A 19 -0.60 4.90 9.49
C LEU A 19 0.51 4.47 10.45
N ALA A 20 1.78 4.75 10.11
CA ALA A 20 2.92 4.46 10.98
C ALA A 20 2.81 5.18 12.32
N ALA A 21 2.48 6.48 12.30
CA ALA A 21 2.29 7.27 13.52
C ALA A 21 1.12 6.74 14.36
N GLY A 22 -0.02 6.45 13.73
CA GLY A 22 -1.19 5.88 14.40
C GLY A 22 -0.87 4.53 15.05
N LEU A 23 -0.15 3.66 14.34
CA LEU A 23 0.27 2.35 14.84
C LEU A 23 1.17 2.47 16.08
N LEU A 24 2.12 3.41 16.07
CA LEU A 24 3.01 3.65 17.21
C LEU A 24 2.28 4.25 18.41
N ILE A 25 1.40 5.25 18.17
CA ILE A 25 0.63 5.92 19.23
C ILE A 25 -0.32 4.94 19.91
N ARG A 26 -1.00 4.09 19.14
CA ARG A 26 -2.01 3.15 19.64
C ARG A 26 -1.45 1.78 19.98
N TRP A 27 -0.14 1.55 19.84
CA TRP A 27 0.44 0.20 19.96
C TRP A 27 0.04 -0.53 21.25
N GLY A 28 -0.04 0.18 22.39
CA GLY A 28 -0.47 -0.41 23.67
C GLY A 28 -1.93 -0.88 23.71
N ASP A 29 -2.80 -0.22 22.94
CA ASP A 29 -4.25 -0.48 22.91
C ASP A 29 -4.63 -1.60 21.93
N ILE A 30 -3.76 -1.91 20.96
CA ILE A 30 -4.02 -2.91 19.92
C ILE A 30 -4.01 -4.33 20.53
N PRO A 31 -5.07 -5.14 20.31
CA PRO A 31 -5.13 -6.52 20.80
C PRO A 31 -4.04 -7.41 20.17
N GLU A 32 -3.64 -8.47 20.86
CA GLU A 32 -2.62 -9.42 20.36
C GLU A 32 -3.05 -10.16 19.08
N SER A 33 -4.36 -10.26 18.86
CA SER A 33 -4.97 -10.88 17.68
C SER A 33 -5.68 -9.81 16.85
N VAL A 34 -5.26 -9.67 15.58
CA VAL A 34 -5.76 -8.64 14.64
C VAL A 34 -6.24 -9.29 13.35
N ILE A 35 -7.21 -8.66 12.68
CA ILE A 35 -7.73 -9.18 11.42
C ILE A 35 -6.66 -9.01 10.33
N MET A 36 -6.32 -10.09 9.64
CA MET A 36 -5.29 -10.11 8.59
C MET A 36 -5.81 -10.55 7.22
N HIS A 37 -7.01 -11.12 7.17
CA HIS A 37 -7.66 -11.50 5.94
C HIS A 37 -9.19 -11.49 6.09
N ILE A 38 -9.87 -10.95 5.08
CA ILE A 38 -11.33 -10.92 4.97
C ILE A 38 -11.69 -11.51 3.60
N GLY A 39 -12.31 -12.70 3.61
CA GLY A 39 -12.80 -13.40 2.41
C GLY A 39 -14.28 -13.78 2.54
N PHE A 40 -14.82 -14.46 1.53
CA PHE A 40 -16.23 -14.91 1.42
C PHE A 40 -16.76 -15.66 2.67
N GLY A 41 -17.13 -14.91 3.72
CA GLY A 41 -17.61 -15.45 5.00
C GLY A 41 -16.52 -15.90 5.98
N GLN A 42 -15.24 -15.64 5.72
CA GLN A 42 -14.13 -16.06 6.60
C GLN A 42 -13.24 -14.88 6.97
N ILE A 43 -13.10 -14.66 8.28
CA ILE A 43 -12.14 -13.72 8.86
C ILE A 43 -11.00 -14.53 9.46
N SER A 44 -9.77 -14.26 9.03
CA SER A 44 -8.59 -14.83 9.65
C SER A 44 -7.85 -13.77 10.45
N TYR A 45 -7.38 -14.18 11.61
CA TYR A 45 -6.64 -13.34 12.54
C TYR A 45 -5.17 -13.74 12.54
N GLY A 46 -4.30 -12.74 12.67
CA GLY A 46 -2.87 -12.91 12.87
C GLY A 46 -2.40 -12.18 14.12
N SER A 47 -1.10 -12.26 14.39
CA SER A 47 -0.52 -11.56 15.53
C SER A 47 -0.42 -10.06 15.24
N LYS A 48 -0.55 -9.25 16.29
CA LYS A 48 -0.29 -7.81 16.24
C LYS A 48 1.04 -7.42 15.58
N ASN A 49 2.08 -8.24 15.77
CA ASN A 49 3.39 -8.02 15.11
C ASN A 49 3.32 -8.09 13.59
N MET A 50 2.32 -8.76 13.00
CA MET A 50 2.11 -8.75 11.55
C MET A 50 1.74 -7.35 11.02
N LEU A 51 1.21 -6.44 11.84
CA LEU A 51 0.96 -5.05 11.42
C LEU A 51 2.26 -4.31 11.07
N LEU A 52 3.36 -4.58 11.80
CA LEU A 52 4.68 -4.04 11.48
C LEU A 52 5.19 -4.60 10.15
N VAL A 53 4.93 -5.88 9.89
CA VAL A 53 5.28 -6.52 8.62
C VAL A 53 4.47 -5.92 7.47
N LEU A 54 3.17 -5.70 7.66
CA LEU A 54 2.32 -5.03 6.66
C LEU A 54 2.81 -3.61 6.37
N LEU A 55 3.11 -2.82 7.41
CA LEU A 55 3.65 -1.48 7.25
C LEU A 55 4.97 -1.49 6.47
N ALA A 56 5.87 -2.43 6.78
CA ALA A 56 7.13 -2.58 6.05
C ALA A 56 6.90 -2.95 4.58
N ILE A 57 5.98 -3.88 4.29
CA ILE A 57 5.59 -4.24 2.92
C ILE A 57 5.01 -3.03 2.18
N GLU A 58 4.15 -2.24 2.84
CA GLU A 58 3.55 -1.04 2.25
C GLU A 58 4.61 0.00 1.88
N ILE A 59 5.57 0.25 2.78
CA ILE A 59 6.71 1.13 2.52
C ILE A 59 7.53 0.62 1.33
N LEU A 60 7.88 -0.66 1.30
CA LEU A 60 8.68 -1.25 0.22
C LEU A 60 7.96 -1.14 -1.13
N LEU A 61 6.67 -1.48 -1.18
CA LEU A 61 5.87 -1.34 -2.39
C LEU A 61 5.77 0.11 -2.85
N ASN A 62 5.54 1.04 -1.93
CA ASN A 62 5.44 2.46 -2.27
C ASN A 62 6.79 3.03 -2.77
N ILE A 63 7.93 2.56 -2.25
CA ILE A 63 9.25 2.88 -2.78
C ILE A 63 9.39 2.38 -4.23
N VAL A 64 9.02 1.13 -4.50
CA VAL A 64 9.07 0.53 -5.85
C VAL A 64 8.29 1.38 -6.85
N PHE A 65 7.08 1.81 -6.50
CA PHE A 65 6.27 2.68 -7.35
C PHE A 65 6.83 4.11 -7.47
N THR A 66 7.32 4.68 -6.37
CA THR A 66 7.91 6.03 -6.33
C THR A 66 9.13 6.13 -7.24
N LEU A 67 10.03 5.13 -7.18
CA LEU A 67 11.23 5.04 -8.01
C LEU A 67 10.91 4.63 -9.46
N GLY A 68 9.69 4.19 -9.74
CA GLY A 68 9.27 3.76 -11.07
C GLY A 68 9.93 2.47 -11.52
N TYR A 69 10.20 1.55 -10.59
CA TYR A 69 10.78 0.25 -10.91
C TYR A 69 9.83 -0.53 -11.83
N ASP A 70 10.39 -1.25 -12.81
CA ASP A 70 9.62 -1.99 -13.81
C ASP A 70 9.13 -3.32 -13.21
N VAL A 71 8.06 -3.24 -12.41
CA VAL A 71 7.34 -4.42 -11.88
C VAL A 71 6.90 -5.27 -13.08
N SER A 72 6.97 -6.61 -12.98
CA SER A 72 6.78 -7.53 -14.12
C SER A 72 5.58 -7.19 -15.01
N PHE A 73 4.44 -6.80 -14.40
CA PHE A 73 3.25 -6.38 -15.12
C PHE A 73 3.44 -5.06 -15.91
N ILE A 74 3.98 -4.02 -15.28
CA ILE A 74 4.27 -2.72 -15.92
C ILE A 74 5.28 -2.90 -17.04
N ARG A 75 6.31 -3.71 -16.80
CA ARG A 75 7.32 -4.07 -17.80
C ARG A 75 6.69 -4.73 -19.03
N GLU A 76 5.75 -5.65 -18.82
CA GLU A 76 5.07 -6.32 -19.92
C GLU A 76 4.16 -5.38 -20.71
N MET A 77 3.43 -4.49 -20.04
CA MET A 77 2.64 -3.45 -20.72
C MET A 77 3.49 -2.47 -21.52
N ARG A 78 4.71 -2.16 -21.05
CA ARG A 78 5.64 -1.31 -21.79
C ARG A 78 6.04 -1.96 -23.14
N LYS A 79 6.03 -3.28 -23.23
CA LYS A 79 6.33 -4.03 -24.47
C LYS A 79 5.17 -4.04 -25.47
N THR A 80 3.92 -3.85 -25.04
CA THR A 80 2.73 -3.99 -25.90
C THR A 80 2.41 -2.75 -26.75
N LYS A 81 3.39 -1.86 -26.99
CA LYS A 81 3.24 -0.56 -27.69
C LYS A 81 2.18 0.37 -27.09
N GLN A 82 1.75 0.15 -25.85
CA GLN A 82 0.88 1.09 -25.16
C GLN A 82 1.57 2.44 -24.97
N SER A 83 0.78 3.51 -24.94
CA SER A 83 1.32 4.84 -24.72
C SER A 83 1.98 4.90 -23.34
N ALA A 84 3.08 5.67 -23.23
CA ALA A 84 3.71 5.94 -21.94
C ALA A 84 2.71 6.52 -20.91
N ALA A 85 1.61 7.12 -21.40
CA ALA A 85 0.51 7.59 -20.59
C ALA A 85 -0.36 6.51 -19.97
N ALA A 86 -0.75 5.51 -20.74
CA ALA A 86 -1.49 4.38 -20.22
C ALA A 86 -0.67 3.62 -19.17
N VAL A 87 0.62 3.40 -19.44
CA VAL A 87 1.53 2.69 -18.52
C VAL A 87 1.71 3.48 -17.21
N GLY A 88 1.91 4.79 -17.30
CA GLY A 88 2.04 5.67 -16.13
C GLY A 88 0.77 5.73 -15.27
N LEU A 89 -0.41 5.79 -15.91
CA LEU A 89 -1.69 5.79 -15.21
C LEU A 89 -1.94 4.46 -14.51
N MET A 90 -1.70 3.33 -15.17
CA MET A 90 -1.85 2.01 -14.56
C MET A 90 -0.91 1.83 -13.36
N SER A 91 0.35 2.26 -13.48
CA SER A 91 1.29 2.24 -12.36
C SER A 91 0.74 3.01 -11.16
N ALA A 92 0.12 4.17 -11.39
CA ALA A 92 -0.46 4.99 -10.34
C ALA A 92 -1.70 4.33 -9.71
N VAL A 93 -2.56 3.70 -10.53
CA VAL A 93 -3.72 2.94 -10.03
C VAL A 93 -3.26 1.78 -9.14
N LEU A 94 -2.26 1.02 -9.56
CA LEU A 94 -1.71 -0.09 -8.78
C LEU A 94 -1.12 0.38 -7.44
N GLN A 95 -0.41 1.52 -7.44
CA GLN A 95 0.12 2.12 -6.22
C GLN A 95 -1.00 2.50 -5.25
N ILE A 96 -2.06 3.17 -5.75
CA ILE A 96 -3.22 3.56 -4.93
C ILE A 96 -3.90 2.33 -4.34
N ILE A 97 -4.13 1.29 -5.14
CA ILE A 97 -4.71 0.03 -4.67
C ILE A 97 -3.84 -0.59 -3.57
N ALA A 98 -2.52 -0.68 -3.76
CA ALA A 98 -1.61 -1.27 -2.79
C ALA A 98 -1.65 -0.54 -1.44
N VAL A 99 -1.51 0.80 -1.45
CA VAL A 99 -1.59 1.63 -0.24
C VAL A 99 -2.95 1.51 0.44
N THR A 100 -4.03 1.51 -0.34
CA THR A 100 -5.39 1.47 0.24
C THR A 100 -5.69 0.11 0.87
N VAL A 101 -5.36 -0.99 0.19
CA VAL A 101 -5.65 -2.34 0.66
C VAL A 101 -4.82 -2.70 1.88
N ILE A 102 -3.51 -2.43 1.87
CA ILE A 102 -2.65 -2.73 3.02
C ILE A 102 -2.96 -1.78 4.17
N GLY A 103 -3.06 -0.48 3.86
CA GLY A 103 -3.37 0.54 4.86
C GLY A 103 -4.70 0.34 5.55
N PHE A 104 -5.70 -0.26 4.88
CA PHE A 104 -6.98 -0.64 5.50
C PHE A 104 -6.81 -1.59 6.69
N PHE A 105 -5.96 -2.61 6.59
CA PHE A 105 -5.73 -3.55 7.70
C PHE A 105 -5.05 -2.88 8.89
N ILE A 106 -4.09 -1.99 8.62
CA ILE A 106 -3.42 -1.21 9.68
C ILE A 106 -4.42 -0.25 10.33
N LEU A 107 -5.21 0.46 9.52
CA LEU A 107 -6.22 1.40 9.99
C LEU A 107 -7.29 0.71 10.85
N ALA A 108 -7.75 -0.46 10.43
CA ALA A 108 -8.75 -1.25 11.15
C ALA A 108 -8.25 -1.76 12.52
N ALA A 109 -6.94 -1.84 12.73
CA ALA A 109 -6.36 -2.24 14.01
C ALA A 109 -6.17 -1.07 14.99
N ILE A 110 -6.07 0.17 14.50
CA ILE A 110 -5.79 1.37 15.31
C ILE A 110 -7.03 2.19 15.67
N ILE A 111 -8.17 1.92 15.03
CA ILE A 111 -9.49 2.52 15.32
C ILE A 111 -10.30 1.54 16.16
#